data_AF-A0A2S9HNR7-F1
#
_entry.id   AF-A0A2S9HNR7-F1
#
_cell.length_a   1.000
_cell.length_b   1.000
_cell.length_c   1.000
_cell.angle_alpha   90.00
_cell.angle_beta   90.00
_cell.angle_gamma   90.00
#
_symmetry.space_group_name_H-M   'P 1'
#
loop_
_entity.id
_entity.type
_entity.pdbx_description
1 polymer ?
#
loop_
_entity_poly.entity_id
_entity_poly.type
_entity_poly.pdbx_seq_one_letter_code
_entity_poly.pdbx_strand_id
1 'polypeptide(L)'
;MKLGLSEAIAVNGNVDSFEVTNNKVHDNNIGIVRNNIGHHNSSINNPSYNEYSADGIYVDGGKDIIIEQNQSYENDLGIEVASEHAGKGASQITVRGNTISNNIMSGIAIGGYDSQQGYAENNTITNNTIYKNDTIDQESGQIELN
;
A
#
# COMPACT_ATOMS: atom_id res chain seq x y z
N MET A 1 16.68 -21.12 4.86
CA MET A 1 16.09 -20.26 5.90
C MET A 1 14.58 -20.40 5.77
N LYS A 2 13.88 -20.84 6.82
CA LYS A 2 12.43 -21.11 6.79
C LYS A 2 11.77 -19.95 7.52
N LEU A 3 11.02 -19.11 6.80
CA LEU A 3 10.18 -18.09 7.42
C LEU A 3 8.77 -18.66 7.47
N GLY A 4 8.29 -18.90 8.69
CA GLY A 4 6.88 -19.13 8.98
C GLY A 4 6.25 -17.81 9.42
N LEU A 5 4.95 -17.64 9.11
CA LEU A 5 4.00 -16.62 9.58
C LEU A 5 4.60 -15.23 9.85
N SER A 6 4.44 -14.28 8.93
CA SER A 6 4.90 -12.88 9.08
C SER A 6 3.72 -11.90 9.17
N GLU A 7 3.56 -11.41 10.40
CA GLU A 7 2.86 -10.22 10.95
C GLU A 7 1.43 -9.87 10.53
N ALA A 8 0.51 -9.88 11.53
CA ALA A 8 -0.85 -9.38 11.36
C ALA A 8 -0.94 -7.84 11.45
N ILE A 9 -0.03 -7.19 12.20
CA ILE A 9 0.26 -5.75 12.20
C ILE A 9 1.74 -5.59 12.60
N ALA A 10 2.51 -4.82 11.86
CA ALA A 10 3.87 -4.42 12.23
C ALA A 10 4.05 -2.90 12.08
N VAL A 11 4.69 -2.27 13.04
CA VAL A 11 5.07 -0.85 13.03
C VAL A 11 6.56 -0.77 13.31
N ASN A 12 7.35 -0.40 12.30
CA ASN A 12 8.81 -0.41 12.37
C ASN A 12 9.39 0.95 11.98
N GLY A 13 10.48 1.35 12.64
CA GLY A 13 11.19 2.61 12.38
C GLY A 13 10.84 3.75 13.32
N ASN A 14 11.29 4.95 12.97
CA ASN A 14 11.24 6.18 13.78
C ASN A 14 9.82 6.81 13.73
N VAL A 15 8.85 6.16 14.37
CA VAL A 15 7.42 6.53 14.31
C VAL A 15 7.07 7.50 15.43
N ASP A 16 6.52 8.67 15.07
CA ASP A 16 5.95 9.67 15.97
C ASP A 16 4.53 10.04 15.51
N SER A 17 3.65 10.40 16.45
CA SER A 17 2.24 10.81 16.18
C SER A 17 1.35 9.81 15.41
N PHE A 18 1.16 8.57 15.91
CA PHE A 18 0.21 7.61 15.33
C PHE A 18 -0.79 7.02 16.35
N GLU A 19 -1.96 6.59 15.87
CA GLU A 19 -2.97 5.84 16.65
C GLU A 19 -3.51 4.66 15.82
N VAL A 20 -3.67 3.49 16.44
CA VAL A 20 -4.25 2.27 15.82
C VAL A 20 -5.52 1.92 16.58
N THR A 21 -6.70 2.27 16.06
CA THR A 21 -7.97 2.13 16.80
C THR A 21 -9.01 1.26 16.07
N ASN A 22 -9.86 0.58 16.86
CA ASN A 22 -10.97 -0.29 16.44
C ASN A 22 -10.62 -1.59 15.66
N ASN A 23 -9.56 -2.29 16.05
CA ASN A 23 -9.16 -3.56 15.41
C ASN A 23 -9.39 -4.81 16.30
N LYS A 24 -9.88 -5.92 15.73
CA LYS A 24 -9.82 -7.28 16.31
C LYS A 24 -9.10 -8.19 15.31
N VAL A 25 -7.97 -8.76 15.74
CA VAL A 25 -7.03 -9.51 14.90
C VAL A 25 -7.03 -10.99 15.32
N HIS A 26 -7.27 -11.92 14.39
CA HIS A 26 -7.14 -13.37 14.63
C HIS A 26 -6.98 -14.20 13.33
N ASP A 27 -6.28 -15.35 13.44
CA ASP A 27 -6.15 -16.48 12.48
C ASP A 27 -5.59 -16.20 11.07
N ASN A 28 -4.28 -15.90 11.00
CA ASN A 28 -3.53 -15.51 9.80
C ASN A 28 -3.62 -16.47 8.58
N ASN A 29 -3.38 -15.86 7.41
CA ASN A 29 -3.50 -16.29 6.00
C ASN A 29 -4.72 -15.74 5.22
N ILE A 30 -5.48 -14.79 5.81
CA ILE A 30 -6.22 -13.75 5.06
C ILE A 30 -6.11 -12.41 5.84
N GLY A 31 -5.28 -11.46 5.39
CA GLY A 31 -5.13 -10.16 6.08
C GLY A 31 -6.26 -9.21 5.71
N ILE A 32 -7.00 -8.65 6.66
CA ILE A 32 -8.02 -7.63 6.35
C ILE A 32 -7.57 -6.28 6.90
N VAL A 33 -7.26 -5.33 6.02
CA VAL A 33 -6.97 -3.93 6.34
C VAL A 33 -8.22 -3.11 6.07
N ARG A 34 -8.92 -2.67 7.12
CA ARG A 34 -10.21 -1.99 6.95
C ARG A 34 -10.49 -0.85 7.91
N ASN A 35 -11.27 0.13 7.42
CA ASN A 35 -11.74 1.29 8.19
C ASN A 35 -10.62 2.15 8.79
N ASN A 36 -9.48 2.23 8.11
CA ASN A 36 -8.35 3.08 8.51
C ASN A 36 -8.35 4.39 7.72
N ILE A 37 -7.63 5.37 8.27
CA ILE A 37 -7.30 6.63 7.61
C ILE A 37 -5.77 6.72 7.54
N GLY A 38 -5.19 6.65 6.35
CA GLY A 38 -3.76 6.87 6.11
C GLY A 38 -3.56 8.18 5.35
N HIS A 39 -2.89 9.15 5.97
CA HIS A 39 -2.73 10.47 5.36
C HIS A 39 -1.46 11.21 5.79
N HIS A 40 -1.02 12.15 4.95
CA HIS A 40 0.14 13.03 5.20
C HIS A 40 1.47 12.30 5.37
N ASN A 41 1.60 11.11 4.78
CA ASN A 41 2.86 10.38 4.75
C ASN A 41 3.70 10.86 3.58
N SER A 42 4.91 11.36 3.87
CA SER A 42 5.87 11.70 2.84
C SER A 42 7.28 11.35 3.27
N SER A 43 8.06 10.76 2.38
CA SER A 43 9.48 10.50 2.57
C SER A 43 10.37 11.60 2.01
N ILE A 44 9.80 12.63 1.35
CA ILE A 44 10.59 13.78 0.92
C ILE A 44 11.22 14.43 2.16
N ASN A 45 12.54 14.62 2.16
CA ASN A 45 13.36 15.03 3.32
C ASN A 45 13.71 13.94 4.34
N ASN A 46 13.40 12.66 4.11
CA ASN A 46 13.96 11.60 4.95
C ASN A 46 15.46 11.43 4.64
N PRO A 47 16.36 11.46 5.65
CA PRO A 47 17.81 11.39 5.43
C PRO A 47 18.29 10.09 4.77
N SER A 48 17.52 9.01 4.87
CA SER A 48 17.83 7.70 4.30
C SER A 48 17.20 7.50 2.91
N TYR A 49 16.10 8.19 2.60
CA TYR A 49 15.35 8.09 1.36
C TYR A 49 14.79 9.48 1.02
N ASN A 50 15.29 10.15 -0.02
CA ASN A 50 14.88 11.52 -0.33
C ASN A 50 14.05 11.59 -1.62
N GLU A 51 12.99 10.79 -1.65
CA GLU A 51 12.10 10.60 -2.80
C GLU A 51 10.64 10.53 -2.30
N TYR A 52 9.67 10.70 -3.19
CA TYR A 52 8.25 10.52 -2.88
C TYR A 52 7.90 9.04 -2.95
N SER A 53 7.99 8.33 -1.82
CA SER A 53 7.85 6.87 -1.77
C SER A 53 7.13 6.39 -0.51
N ALA A 54 6.44 7.27 0.22
CA ALA A 54 5.68 6.92 1.40
C ALA A 54 4.20 6.64 1.08
N ASP A 55 3.81 5.38 1.23
CA ASP A 55 2.44 4.92 1.01
C ASP A 55 1.51 5.19 2.19
N GLY A 56 0.23 5.44 1.87
CA GLY A 56 -0.83 5.34 2.86
C GLY A 56 -1.08 3.88 3.31
N ILE A 57 -1.02 2.92 2.39
CA ILE A 57 -1.11 1.47 2.68
C ILE A 57 -0.19 0.72 1.71
N TYR A 58 0.74 -0.07 2.23
CA TYR A 58 1.65 -0.86 1.42
C TYR A 58 1.52 -2.37 1.68
N VAL A 59 1.50 -3.17 0.61
CA VAL A 59 1.63 -4.63 0.66
C VAL A 59 2.89 -5.03 -0.10
N ASP A 60 3.93 -5.45 0.62
CA ASP A 60 5.14 -6.06 0.06
C ASP A 60 5.06 -7.59 0.11
N GLY A 61 4.89 -8.22 -1.06
CA GLY A 61 4.99 -9.68 -1.20
C GLY A 61 3.91 -10.47 -0.45
N GLY A 62 2.84 -9.80 -0.03
CA GLY A 62 1.74 -10.38 0.73
C GLY A 62 0.88 -11.33 -0.11
N LYS A 63 0.09 -12.18 0.56
CA LYS A 63 -0.83 -13.09 -0.13
C LYS A 63 -2.18 -13.14 0.58
N ASP A 64 -3.26 -13.21 -0.19
CA ASP A 64 -4.64 -13.36 0.31
C ASP A 64 -5.06 -12.19 1.24
N ILE A 65 -4.89 -10.94 0.81
CA ILE A 65 -5.21 -9.75 1.65
C ILE A 65 -6.41 -9.01 1.08
N ILE A 66 -7.29 -8.51 1.95
CA ILE A 66 -8.39 -7.60 1.59
C ILE A 66 -8.10 -6.23 2.18
N ILE A 67 -8.02 -5.21 1.34
CA ILE A 67 -7.91 -3.80 1.72
C ILE A 67 -9.25 -3.15 1.42
N GLU A 68 -10.04 -2.83 2.44
CA GLU A 68 -11.39 -2.31 2.23
C GLU A 68 -11.84 -1.17 3.14
N GLN A 69 -12.69 -0.28 2.63
CA GLN A 69 -13.32 0.79 3.42
C GLN A 69 -12.31 1.75 4.09
N ASN A 70 -11.10 1.87 3.56
CA ASN A 70 -10.10 2.80 4.06
C ASN A 70 -10.20 4.15 3.33
N GLN A 71 -9.65 5.18 3.96
CA GLN A 71 -9.37 6.48 3.35
C GLN A 71 -7.86 6.65 3.23
N SER A 72 -7.35 6.87 2.01
CA SER A 72 -5.93 7.14 1.77
C SER A 72 -5.74 8.45 0.99
N TYR A 73 -5.20 9.48 1.62
CA TYR A 73 -5.10 10.80 0.99
C TYR A 73 -3.90 11.64 1.43
N GLU A 74 -3.44 12.54 0.56
CA GLU A 74 -2.33 13.46 0.84
C GLU A 74 -1.05 12.73 1.30
N ASN A 75 -0.83 11.50 0.83
CA ASN A 75 0.42 10.76 0.95
C ASN A 75 1.26 10.92 -0.32
N ASP A 76 2.47 10.37 -0.34
CA ASP A 76 3.22 10.23 -1.60
C ASP A 76 2.46 9.28 -2.53
N LEU A 77 2.16 8.06 -2.10
CA LEU A 77 1.31 7.09 -2.81
C LEU A 77 0.08 6.74 -1.98
N GLY A 78 -1.04 6.45 -2.64
CA GLY A 78 -2.27 6.09 -1.94
C GLY A 78 -2.24 4.67 -1.34
N ILE A 79 -2.29 3.65 -2.20
CA ILE A 79 -2.20 2.23 -1.84
C ILE A 79 -1.29 1.53 -2.84
N GLU A 80 -0.24 0.89 -2.37
CA GLU A 80 0.63 0.08 -3.22
C GLU A 80 0.53 -1.41 -2.90
N VAL A 81 0.46 -2.22 -3.96
CA VAL A 81 0.48 -3.69 -3.92
C VAL A 81 1.63 -4.17 -4.81
N ALA A 82 2.78 -4.44 -4.21
CA ALA A 82 4.02 -4.74 -4.91
C ALA A 82 4.78 -5.89 -4.24
N SER A 83 5.97 -6.17 -4.75
CA SER A 83 6.99 -6.80 -3.90
C SER A 83 8.39 -6.37 -4.31
N GLU A 84 9.22 -6.05 -3.32
CA GLU A 84 10.62 -5.68 -3.55
C GLU A 84 11.54 -6.91 -3.61
N HIS A 85 10.98 -8.10 -3.34
CA HIS A 85 11.75 -9.32 -3.22
C HIS A 85 11.73 -10.14 -4.52
N ALA A 86 12.90 -10.26 -5.15
CA ALA A 86 13.08 -11.07 -6.36
C ALA A 86 12.46 -12.48 -6.23
N GLY A 87 11.57 -12.81 -7.16
CA GLY A 87 10.89 -14.10 -7.22
C GLY A 87 9.76 -14.31 -6.20
N LYS A 88 9.43 -13.30 -5.39
CA LYS A 88 8.21 -13.25 -4.57
C LYS A 88 7.25 -12.25 -5.16
N GLY A 89 5.98 -12.33 -4.79
CA GLY A 89 5.00 -11.40 -5.31
C GLY A 89 3.79 -11.22 -4.42
N ALA A 90 3.18 -10.04 -4.53
CA ALA A 90 1.89 -9.77 -3.94
C ALA A 90 0.80 -10.47 -4.75
N SER A 91 0.10 -11.42 -4.13
CA SER A 91 -0.87 -12.25 -4.84
C SER A 91 -2.22 -12.38 -4.14
N GLN A 92 -3.30 -12.45 -4.92
CA GLN A 92 -4.66 -12.56 -4.40
C GLN A 92 -5.03 -11.44 -3.42
N ILE A 93 -4.57 -10.23 -3.71
CA ILE A 93 -4.90 -9.01 -2.95
C ILE A 93 -6.18 -8.40 -3.53
N THR A 94 -7.15 -8.11 -2.69
CA THR A 94 -8.42 -7.46 -3.05
C THR A 94 -8.47 -6.06 -2.46
N VAL A 95 -8.36 -5.04 -3.31
CA VAL A 95 -8.52 -3.63 -2.93
C VAL A 95 -9.93 -3.19 -3.29
N ARG A 96 -10.81 -2.99 -2.30
CA ARG A 96 -12.23 -2.68 -2.57
C ARG A 96 -12.90 -1.67 -1.65
N GLY A 97 -13.78 -0.83 -2.17
CA GLY A 97 -14.60 0.06 -1.33
C GLY A 97 -13.80 1.13 -0.58
N ASN A 98 -12.57 1.44 -1.00
CA ASN A 98 -11.75 2.50 -0.40
C ASN A 98 -12.03 3.85 -1.06
N THR A 99 -11.70 4.94 -0.35
CA THR A 99 -11.66 6.31 -0.88
C THR A 99 -10.22 6.77 -0.94
N ILE A 100 -9.72 7.11 -2.12
CA ILE A 100 -8.30 7.36 -2.35
C ILE A 100 -8.14 8.66 -3.15
N SER A 101 -7.49 9.67 -2.58
CA SER A 101 -7.49 10.99 -3.20
C SER A 101 -6.35 11.92 -2.81
N ASN A 102 -5.99 12.86 -3.68
CA ASN A 102 -5.01 13.92 -3.40
C ASN A 102 -3.62 13.40 -2.99
N ASN A 103 -3.23 12.18 -3.39
CA ASN A 103 -1.85 11.72 -3.20
C ASN A 103 -0.91 12.38 -4.23
N ILE A 104 0.37 12.53 -3.88
CA ILE A 104 1.38 13.19 -4.73
C ILE A 104 1.53 12.42 -6.04
N MET A 105 1.68 11.10 -5.95
CA MET A 105 1.78 10.14 -7.03
C MET A 105 0.43 9.40 -7.20
N SER A 106 0.48 8.16 -7.71
CA SER A 106 -0.69 7.37 -8.03
C SER A 106 -1.56 7.06 -6.80
N GLY A 107 -2.87 6.96 -7.05
CA GLY A 107 -3.82 6.58 -6.01
C GLY A 107 -3.67 5.11 -5.65
N ILE A 108 -3.60 4.23 -6.65
CA ILE A 108 -3.24 2.82 -6.47
C ILE A 108 -2.07 2.50 -7.40
N ALA A 109 -1.01 1.92 -6.85
CA ALA A 109 0.08 1.33 -7.61
C ALA A 109 0.06 -0.20 -7.46
N ILE A 110 0.13 -0.95 -8.56
CA ILE A 110 0.29 -2.40 -8.54
C ILE A 110 1.42 -2.80 -9.47
N GLY A 111 2.41 -3.53 -8.97
CA GLY A 111 3.51 -3.99 -9.81
C GLY A 111 4.82 -4.12 -9.06
N GLY A 112 5.83 -4.68 -9.72
CA GLY A 112 7.20 -4.61 -9.22
C GLY A 112 7.87 -3.35 -9.74
N TYR A 113 8.68 -2.67 -8.91
CA TYR A 113 9.43 -1.47 -9.32
C TYR A 113 10.33 -1.72 -10.55
N ASP A 114 10.85 -2.94 -10.73
CA ASP A 114 11.61 -3.34 -11.92
C ASP A 114 11.51 -4.85 -12.25
N SER A 115 11.98 -5.22 -13.44
CA SER A 115 12.02 -6.61 -13.95
C SER A 115 12.85 -7.63 -13.13
N GLN A 116 13.66 -7.17 -12.17
CA GLN A 116 14.46 -7.99 -11.27
C GLN A 116 13.82 -8.13 -9.88
N GLN A 117 12.87 -7.26 -9.54
CA GLN A 117 12.14 -7.27 -8.28
C GLN A 117 10.93 -8.22 -8.31
N GLY A 118 10.16 -8.23 -7.23
CA GLY A 118 9.00 -9.09 -7.10
C GLY A 118 7.87 -8.70 -8.05
N TYR A 119 6.81 -9.51 -8.08
CA TYR A 119 5.69 -9.34 -9.00
C TYR A 119 4.37 -9.10 -8.26
N ALA A 120 3.34 -8.70 -9.00
CA ALA A 120 1.98 -8.63 -8.50
C ALA A 120 1.08 -9.49 -9.41
N GLU A 121 0.38 -10.48 -8.85
CA GLU A 121 -0.44 -11.41 -9.65
C GLU A 121 -1.81 -11.70 -9.03
N ASN A 122 -2.81 -11.92 -9.86
CA ASN A 122 -4.16 -12.32 -9.41
C ASN A 122 -4.79 -11.36 -8.39
N ASN A 123 -4.47 -10.07 -8.49
CA ASN A 123 -5.00 -9.03 -7.62
C ASN A 123 -6.27 -8.42 -8.22
N THR A 124 -7.18 -7.96 -7.36
CA THR A 124 -8.48 -7.40 -7.74
C THR A 124 -8.63 -5.99 -7.17
N ILE A 125 -8.83 -5.00 -8.04
CA ILE A 125 -9.26 -3.65 -7.66
C ILE A 125 -10.74 -3.52 -8.03
N THR A 126 -11.62 -3.23 -7.07
CA THR A 126 -13.06 -3.11 -7.37
C THR A 126 -13.77 -2.10 -6.46
N ASN A 127 -14.72 -1.33 -7.01
CA ASN A 127 -15.60 -0.45 -6.24
C ASN A 127 -14.89 0.57 -5.33
N ASN A 128 -13.71 1.07 -5.73
CA ASN A 128 -13.03 2.16 -5.02
C ASN A 128 -13.45 3.52 -5.61
N THR A 129 -13.47 4.56 -4.78
CA THR A 129 -13.61 5.95 -5.21
C THR A 129 -12.22 6.56 -5.28
N ILE A 130 -11.69 6.79 -6.49
CA ILE A 130 -10.31 7.23 -6.72
C ILE A 130 -10.33 8.54 -7.52
N TYR A 131 -9.78 9.62 -6.98
CA TYR A 131 -9.83 10.93 -7.64
C TYR A 131 -8.74 11.89 -7.17
N LYS A 132 -8.29 12.79 -8.07
CA LYS A 132 -7.31 13.86 -7.77
C LYS A 132 -5.96 13.38 -7.22
N ASN A 133 -5.57 12.13 -7.47
CA ASN A 133 -4.19 11.69 -7.26
C ASN A 133 -3.30 12.17 -8.41
N ASP A 134 -2.00 11.93 -8.32
CA ASP A 134 -0.99 12.45 -9.25
C ASP A 134 -0.96 13.99 -9.24
N THR A 135 -0.92 14.58 -8.03
CA THR A 135 -1.07 16.03 -7.84
C THR A 135 0.08 16.86 -8.39
N ILE A 136 1.22 16.21 -8.70
CA ILE A 136 2.37 16.85 -9.35
C ILE A 136 2.49 16.52 -10.85
N ASP A 137 1.49 15.84 -11.44
CA ASP A 137 1.37 15.56 -12.88
C ASP A 137 2.62 14.89 -13.49
N GLN A 138 3.03 13.78 -12.88
CA GLN A 138 4.20 13.01 -13.29
C GLN A 138 3.84 11.72 -14.04
N GLU A 139 2.63 11.69 -14.61
CA GLU A 139 2.10 10.59 -15.44
C GLU A 139 1.81 9.28 -14.68
N SER A 140 1.76 9.32 -13.35
CA SER A 140 1.42 8.15 -12.51
C SER A 140 -0.09 7.86 -12.48
N GLY A 141 -0.93 8.88 -12.73
CA GLY A 141 -2.37 8.72 -12.90
C GLY A 141 -3.14 8.33 -11.63
N GLN A 142 -4.37 7.84 -11.80
CA GLN A 142 -5.21 7.42 -10.65
C GLN A 142 -4.93 5.97 -10.23
N ILE A 143 -4.64 5.12 -11.20
CA ILE A 143 -4.24 3.72 -11.02
C ILE A 143 -3.06 3.48 -11.96
N GLU A 144 -1.97 2.99 -11.39
CA GLU A 144 -0.73 2.65 -12.07
C GLU A 144 -0.52 1.14 -12.03
N LEU A 145 -0.20 0.54 -13.18
CA LEU A 145 0.06 -0.89 -13.32
C LEU A 145 1.44 -1.08 -13.94
N ASN A 146 2.38 -1.61 -13.15
CA ASN A 146 3.80 -1.73 -13.48
C ASN A 146 4.24 -3.19 -13.65
#